data_AF-A0A6B2RZX3-F1
#
_entry.id   AF-A0A6B2RZX3-F1
#
_cell.length_a   1.000
_cell.length_b   1.000
_cell.length_c   1.000
_cell.angle_alpha   90.00
_cell.angle_beta   90.00
_cell.angle_gamma   90.00
#
_symmetry.space_group_name_H-M   'P 1'
#
loop_
_entity.id
_entity.type
_entity.pdbx_description
1 polymer ?
#
loop_
_entity_poly.entity_id
_entity_poly.type
_entity_poly.pdbx_seq_one_letter_code
_entity_poly.pdbx_strand_id
1 'polypeptide(L)'
;MIPVEWLHSTVQGVHHAIDDGQLDGLWGTRCEELVSTEPFQVQLGPVWPCVTTVTIAVYPEGGMAEPNGRVRMAMEKVPGIAQREKGAGFRTHASLTYAMPRESHQVRSRWSLTGKLSTPLA
;
A
#
# COMPACT_ATOMS: atom_id res chain seq x y z
N MET A 1 5.25 -6.34 14.04
CA MET A 1 6.28 -5.46 13.48
C MET A 1 6.90 -6.17 12.29
N ILE A 2 7.19 -5.46 11.21
CA ILE A 2 7.85 -6.03 10.02
C ILE A 2 9.37 -6.12 10.30
N PRO A 3 10.05 -7.26 10.01
CA PRO A 3 11.50 -7.37 10.14
C PRO A 3 12.24 -6.35 9.27
N VAL A 4 13.40 -5.87 9.74
CA VAL A 4 14.16 -4.78 9.06
C VAL A 4 14.60 -5.23 7.67
N GLU A 5 15.02 -6.48 7.52
CA GLU A 5 15.41 -7.10 6.27
C GLU A 5 14.28 -7.19 5.24
N TRP A 6 13.03 -7.03 5.68
CA TRP A 6 11.84 -7.04 4.82
C TRP A 6 11.27 -5.64 4.60
N LEU A 7 11.89 -4.59 5.15
CA LEU A 7 11.44 -3.22 4.90
C LEU A 7 11.68 -2.86 3.43
N HIS A 8 10.58 -2.56 2.73
CA HIS A 8 10.60 -2.14 1.34
C HIS A 8 9.50 -1.10 1.10
N SER A 9 9.67 -0.30 0.06
CA SER A 9 8.59 0.48 -0.54
C SER A 9 8.05 -0.25 -1.75
N THR A 10 6.76 -0.53 -1.77
CA THR A 10 6.11 -1.15 -2.92
C THR A 10 6.07 -0.17 -4.09
N VAL A 11 6.69 -0.54 -5.20
CA VAL A 11 6.64 0.23 -6.46
C VAL A 11 5.42 -0.15 -7.28
N GLN A 12 5.14 -1.44 -7.45
CA GLN A 12 3.98 -1.92 -8.20
C GLN A 12 3.52 -3.27 -7.64
N GLY A 13 2.22 -3.40 -7.39
CA GLY A 13 1.62 -4.64 -6.92
C GLY A 13 1.09 -5.48 -8.08
N VAL A 14 1.15 -6.81 -7.93
CA VAL A 14 0.44 -7.77 -8.76
C VAL A 14 -0.70 -8.35 -7.92
N HIS A 15 -1.93 -8.28 -8.43
CA HIS A 15 -3.14 -8.58 -7.64
C HIS A 15 -3.87 -9.86 -8.08
N HIS A 16 -3.19 -10.70 -8.85
CA HIS A 16 -3.65 -12.02 -9.28
C HIS A 16 -2.46 -12.99 -9.21
N ALA A 17 -2.75 -14.29 -9.27
CA ALA A 17 -1.71 -15.30 -9.36
C ALA A 17 -0.95 -15.15 -10.69
N ILE A 18 0.36 -15.30 -10.65
CA ILE A 18 1.23 -15.35 -11.83
C ILE A 18 1.75 -16.78 -12.00
N ASP A 19 1.89 -17.22 -13.24
CA ASP A 19 2.56 -18.48 -13.57
C ASP A 19 4.08 -18.28 -13.79
N ASP A 20 4.80 -19.39 -13.91
CA ASP A 20 6.26 -19.38 -14.08
C ASP A 20 6.70 -18.67 -15.36
N GLY A 21 5.94 -18.81 -16.45
CA GLY A 21 6.23 -18.14 -17.72
C GLY A 21 6.06 -16.62 -17.64
N GLN A 22 5.06 -16.16 -16.88
CA GLN A 22 4.86 -14.75 -16.57
C GLN A 22 5.97 -14.21 -15.67
N LEU A 23 6.38 -14.99 -14.66
CA LEU A 23 7.49 -14.62 -13.78
C LEU A 23 8.81 -14.46 -14.56
N ASP A 24 9.12 -15.41 -15.43
CA ASP A 24 10.30 -15.35 -16.30
C ASP A 24 10.23 -14.17 -17.27
N GLY A 25 9.05 -13.92 -17.85
CA GLY A 25 8.79 -12.76 -18.70
C GLY A 25 9.06 -11.44 -17.98
N LEU A 26 8.56 -11.28 -16.75
CA LEU A 26 8.83 -10.11 -15.91
C LEU A 26 10.32 -9.97 -15.59
N TRP A 27 11.00 -11.08 -15.32
CA TRP A 27 12.43 -11.06 -15.03
C TRP A 27 13.26 -10.61 -16.24
N GLY A 28 12.85 -11.03 -17.44
CA GLY A 28 13.48 -10.61 -18.70
C GLY A 28 13.27 -9.12 -18.99
N THR A 29 12.04 -8.62 -18.85
CA THR A 29 11.69 -7.23 -19.21
C THR A 29 12.17 -6.21 -18.19
N ARG A 30 12.37 -6.59 -16.92
CA ARG A 30 12.79 -5.65 -15.87
C ARG A 30 14.12 -4.97 -16.19
N CYS A 31 15.08 -5.74 -16.75
CA CYS A 31 16.43 -5.24 -16.96
C CYS A 31 16.40 -4.12 -18.01
N GLU A 32 15.66 -4.32 -19.11
CA GLU A 32 15.52 -3.33 -20.17
C GLU A 32 14.90 -2.01 -19.66
N GLU A 33 13.83 -2.09 -18.88
CA GLU A 33 13.09 -0.90 -18.45
C GLU A 33 13.77 -0.15 -17.30
N LEU A 34 14.51 -0.87 -16.45
CA LEU A 34 15.14 -0.31 -15.26
C LEU A 34 16.62 0.04 -15.43
N VAL A 35 17.30 -0.44 -16.48
CA VAL A 35 18.76 -0.20 -16.68
C VAL A 35 19.15 1.28 -16.68
N SER A 36 18.24 2.15 -17.13
CA SER A 36 18.45 3.60 -17.20
C SER A 36 17.89 4.36 -16.00
N THR A 37 17.49 3.66 -14.94
CA THR A 37 17.04 4.29 -13.69
C THR A 37 18.27 4.63 -12.85
N GLU A 38 18.54 5.92 -12.68
CA GLU A 38 19.63 6.37 -11.83
C GLU A 38 19.27 6.21 -10.34
N PRO A 39 20.23 5.81 -9.48
CA PRO A 39 20.02 5.85 -8.04
C PRO A 39 19.72 7.28 -7.57
N PHE A 40 18.76 7.40 -6.64
CA PHE A 40 18.39 8.67 -6.04
C PHE A 40 18.22 8.55 -4.53
N GLN A 41 18.33 9.67 -3.85
CA GLN A 41 18.11 9.74 -2.40
C GLN A 41 16.62 9.85 -2.11
N VAL A 42 16.19 9.13 -1.08
CA VAL A 42 14.84 9.24 -0.54
C VAL A 42 14.86 9.79 0.87
N GLN A 43 13.83 10.55 1.21
CA GLN A 43 13.52 10.93 2.58
C GLN A 43 12.36 10.08 3.08
N LEU A 44 12.52 9.52 4.29
CA LEU A 44 11.48 8.77 4.97
C LEU A 44 10.79 9.64 6.01
N GLY A 45 9.47 9.56 6.09
CA GLY A 45 8.66 10.27 7.08
C GLY A 45 7.77 11.35 6.45
N PRO A 46 6.66 11.73 7.12
CA PRO A 46 6.25 11.30 8.46
C PRO A 46 5.72 9.86 8.49
N VAL A 47 5.62 9.30 9.70
CA VAL A 47 4.91 8.04 9.96
C VAL A 47 3.44 8.36 10.18
N TRP A 48 2.54 7.57 9.59
CA TRP A 48 1.10 7.70 9.82
C TRP A 48 0.41 6.33 9.92
N PRO A 49 -0.66 6.23 10.74
CA PRO A 49 -1.52 5.06 10.74
C PRO A 49 -2.49 5.10 9.55
N CYS A 50 -2.68 3.94 8.92
CA CYS A 50 -3.73 3.60 7.99
C CYS A 50 -4.72 2.63 8.67
N VAL A 51 -5.80 2.27 7.97
CA VAL A 51 -6.88 1.40 8.51
C VAL A 51 -6.33 0.07 9.08
N THR A 52 -5.33 -0.53 8.42
CA THR A 52 -4.77 -1.84 8.79
C THR A 52 -3.25 -1.84 8.92
N THR A 53 -2.58 -0.70 8.77
CA THR A 53 -1.11 -0.60 8.73
C THR A 53 -0.62 0.66 9.41
N VAL A 54 0.60 0.64 9.92
CA VAL A 54 1.37 1.85 10.20
C VAL A 54 2.44 1.95 9.12
N THR A 55 2.47 3.08 8.42
CA THR A 55 3.32 3.28 7.26
C THR A 55 4.18 4.53 7.42
N ILE A 56 5.30 4.58 6.71
CA ILE A 56 6.17 5.74 6.60
C ILE A 56 6.14 6.27 5.17
N ALA A 57 6.01 7.59 5.02
CA ALA A 57 6.14 8.26 3.73
C ALA A 57 7.49 8.00 3.09
N VAL A 58 7.53 8.02 1.77
CA VAL A 58 8.77 8.07 0.99
C VAL A 58 8.69 9.25 0.03
N TYR A 59 9.69 10.13 0.08
CA TYR A 59 9.82 11.31 -0.79
C TYR A 59 11.13 11.28 -1.57
N PRO A 60 11.22 11.94 -2.73
CA PRO A 60 10.16 12.67 -3.40
C PRO A 60 9.17 11.73 -4.11
N GLU A 61 7.87 12.07 -4.09
CA GLU A 61 6.83 11.27 -4.77
C GLU A 61 7.11 11.13 -6.27
N GLY A 62 7.59 12.21 -6.91
CA GLY A 62 7.96 12.20 -8.33
C GLY A 62 9.10 11.23 -8.65
N GLY A 63 10.14 11.17 -7.81
CA GLY A 63 11.25 10.24 -7.98
C GLY A 63 10.83 8.77 -7.85
N MET A 64 9.81 8.49 -7.03
CA MET A 64 9.26 7.15 -6.87
C MET A 64 8.21 6.80 -7.94
N ALA A 65 7.59 7.80 -8.58
CA ALA A 65 6.65 7.60 -9.68
C ALA A 65 7.34 7.13 -10.97
N GLU A 66 8.59 7.52 -11.21
CA GLU A 66 9.35 7.05 -12.39
C GLU A 66 9.56 5.53 -12.36
N PRO A 67 10.12 4.91 -11.29
CA PRO A 67 10.21 3.45 -11.17
C PRO A 67 8.86 2.76 -11.31
N ASN A 68 7.78 3.33 -10.77
CA ASN A 68 6.43 2.78 -10.96
C ASN A 68 6.06 2.74 -12.45
N GLY A 69 6.26 3.84 -13.18
CA GLY A 69 5.99 3.90 -14.62
C GLY A 69 6.78 2.86 -15.41
N ARG A 70 8.08 2.74 -15.15
CA ARG A 70 8.98 1.77 -15.82
C ARG A 70 8.59 0.32 -15.53
N VAL A 71 8.29 -0.01 -14.27
CA VAL A 71 7.83 -1.35 -13.90
C VAL A 71 6.49 -1.67 -14.56
N ARG A 72 5.58 -0.70 -14.67
CA ARG A 72 4.31 -0.89 -15.38
C ARG A 72 4.54 -1.16 -16.87
N MET A 73 5.42 -0.43 -17.53
CA MET A 73 5.80 -0.70 -18.92
C MET A 73 6.39 -2.10 -19.08
N ALA A 74 7.25 -2.54 -18.16
CA ALA A 74 7.79 -3.90 -18.15
C ALA A 74 6.69 -4.97 -18.03
N MET A 75 5.67 -4.71 -17.19
CA MET A 75 4.51 -5.58 -17.02
C MET A 75 3.59 -5.59 -18.25
N GLU A 76 3.45 -4.47 -18.98
CA GLU A 76 2.62 -4.40 -20.21
C GLU A 76 3.16 -5.31 -21.32
N LYS A 77 4.48 -5.54 -21.35
CA LYS A 77 5.13 -6.42 -22.31
C LYS A 77 4.86 -7.92 -22.07
N VAL A 78 4.36 -8.30 -20.88
CA VAL A 78 4.17 -9.70 -20.50
C VAL A 78 2.67 -10.07 -20.62
N PRO A 79 2.30 -10.98 -21.54
CA PRO A 79 0.91 -11.36 -21.73
C PRO A 79 0.23 -11.92 -20.48
N GLY A 80 -1.04 -11.55 -20.28
CA GLY A 80 -1.87 -12.07 -19.19
C GLY A 80 -1.64 -11.40 -17.83
N ILE A 81 -0.69 -10.46 -17.70
CA ILE A 81 -0.51 -9.70 -16.46
C ILE A 81 -1.48 -8.52 -16.43
N ALA A 82 -2.58 -8.69 -15.69
CA ALA A 82 -3.55 -7.64 -15.47
C ALA A 82 -2.99 -6.54 -14.54
N GLN A 83 -3.06 -5.29 -15.00
CA GLN A 83 -2.71 -4.11 -14.21
C GLN A 83 -3.96 -3.38 -13.75
N ARG A 84 -3.91 -2.81 -12.54
CA ARG A 84 -4.91 -1.82 -12.12
C ARG A 84 -4.77 -0.57 -12.97
N GLU A 85 -5.91 0.09 -13.18
CA GLU A 85 -5.95 1.42 -13.78
C GLU A 85 -5.03 2.39 -13.01
N LYS A 86 -4.45 3.34 -13.75
CA LYS A 86 -3.60 4.36 -13.16
C LYS A 86 -4.48 5.31 -12.34
N GLY A 87 -4.47 5.14 -11.02
CA GLY A 87 -5.18 6.02 -10.09
C GLY A 87 -4.60 7.44 -10.05
N ALA A 88 -5.36 8.38 -9.48
CA ALA A 88 -4.90 9.75 -9.26
C ALA A 88 -3.76 9.79 -8.23
N GLY A 89 -2.52 9.85 -8.71
CA GLY A 89 -1.31 10.02 -7.90
C GLY A 89 -0.79 8.72 -7.29
N PHE A 90 0.37 8.25 -7.76
CA PHE A 90 1.11 7.19 -7.09
C PHE A 90 1.71 7.73 -5.79
N ARG A 91 1.32 7.15 -4.65
CA ARG A 91 1.86 7.50 -3.32
C ARG A 91 2.63 6.33 -2.74
N THR A 92 3.93 6.47 -2.76
CA THR A 92 4.87 5.51 -2.18
C THR A 92 4.87 5.57 -0.66
N HIS A 93 4.99 4.40 -0.03
CA HIS A 93 5.16 4.25 1.39
C HIS A 93 5.84 2.92 1.69
N ALA A 94 6.46 2.79 2.87
CA ALA A 94 6.88 1.51 3.41
C ALA A 94 6.00 1.17 4.62
N SER A 95 5.63 -0.11 4.76
CA SER A 95 4.89 -0.59 5.93
C SER A 95 5.87 -0.88 7.07
N LEU A 96 5.55 -0.43 8.29
CA LEU A 96 6.35 -0.69 9.50
C LEU A 96 5.73 -1.80 10.36
N THR A 97 4.40 -1.85 10.40
CA THR A 97 3.65 -2.94 11.02
C THR A 97 2.24 -3.01 10.47
N TYR A 98 1.64 -4.18 10.52
CA TYR A 98 0.21 -4.37 10.31
C TYR A 98 -0.51 -4.27 11.66
N ALA A 99 -1.67 -3.63 11.67
CA ALA A 99 -2.64 -3.81 12.74
C ALA A 99 -3.27 -5.19 12.54
N MET A 100 -2.94 -6.14 13.41
CA MET A 100 -3.67 -7.40 13.43
C MET A 100 -5.14 -7.10 13.74
N PRO A 101 -6.10 -7.77 13.10
CA PRO A 101 -7.49 -7.70 13.54
C PRO A 101 -7.50 -8.04 15.02
N ARG A 102 -7.96 -7.11 15.87
CA ARG A 102 -8.32 -7.48 17.23
C ARG A 102 -9.39 -8.55 17.08
N GLU A 103 -9.18 -9.73 17.66
CA GLU A 103 -10.29 -10.56 18.08
C GLU A 103 -11.30 -9.62 18.76
N SER A 104 -12.52 -9.65 18.25
CA SER A 104 -13.59 -8.72 18.55
C SER A 104 -13.61 -8.32 20.02
N HIS A 105 -13.19 -7.10 20.33
CA HIS A 105 -13.70 -6.47 21.55
C HIS A 105 -15.19 -6.24 21.27
N GLN A 106 -16.03 -7.09 21.87
CA GLN A 106 -17.44 -6.76 22.06
C GLN A 106 -17.50 -5.44 22.83
N VAL A 107 -17.60 -4.34 22.09
CA VAL A 107 -18.08 -3.09 22.66
C VAL A 107 -19.55 -3.34 22.95
N ARG A 108 -19.86 -3.74 24.19
CA ARG A 108 -21.23 -3.62 24.72
C ARG A 108 -21.58 -2.15 24.76
N SER A 109 -22.12 -1.62 23.67
CA SER A 109 -22.83 -0.34 23.68
C SER A 109 -24.20 -0.55 24.31
N ARG A 110 -24.26 -0.54 25.65
CA ARG A 110 -25.52 -0.39 26.38
C ARG A 110 -25.85 1.11 26.46
N TRP A 111 -26.39 1.65 25.37
CA TRP A 111 -27.10 2.93 25.41
C TRP A 111 -28.60 2.63 25.49
N SER A 112 -29.14 2.59 26.69
CA SER A 112 -30.58 2.68 26.94
C SER A 112 -30.86 4.05 27.55
N LEU A 113 -31.25 5.02 26.74
CA LEU A 113 -31.87 6.26 27.19
C LEU A 113 -33.09 6.58 26.33
N THR A 114 -34.09 5.70 26.38
CA THR A 114 -35.49 6.12 26.28
C THR A 114 -35.93 6.58 27.68
N GLY A 115 -35.58 7.82 28.01
CA GLY A 115 -36.04 8.49 29.23
C GLY A 115 -36.86 9.71 28.83
N LYS A 116 -38.19 9.54 28.74
CA LYS A 116 -39.15 10.62 28.51
C LYS A 116 -39.00 11.69 29.60
N LEU A 117 -38.92 12.95 29.16
CA LEU A 117 -39.13 14.14 29.99
C LEU A 117 -40.50 14.04 30.68
N SER A 118 -40.50 14.05 32.01
CA SER A 118 -41.66 14.41 32.82
C SER A 118 -41.20 15.39 33.89
N THR A 119 -41.73 16.60 33.79
CA THR A 119 -41.55 17.75 34.68
C THR A 119 -42.23 17.47 36.02
N PRO A 120 -41.66 17.84 37.19
CA PRO A 120 -42.40 17.83 38.44
C PRO A 120 -43.25 19.10 38.55
N LEU A 121 -44.54 18.90 38.81
CA LEU A 121 -45.45 19.94 39.31
C LEU A 121 -45.07 20.29 40.75
N ALA A 122 -45.01 21.58 41.04
CA ALA A 122 -45.28 22.17 42.35
C ALA A 122 -46.51 23.08 42.18
#